data_AF-A0A7C1Z7S4-F1
#
_entry.id   AF-A0A7C1Z7S4-F1
#
_cell.length_a   1.000
_cell.length_b   1.000
_cell.length_c   1.000
_cell.angle_alpha   90.00
_cell.angle_beta   90.00
_cell.angle_gamma   90.00
#
_symmetry.space_group_name_H-M   'P 1'
#
loop_
_entity.id
_entity.type
_entity.pdbx_description
1 polymer ?
#
loop_
_entity_poly.entity_id
_entity_poly.type
_entity_poly.pdbx_seq_one_letter_code
_entity_poly.pdbx_strand_id
1 'polypeptide(L)'
;MSKSIVKTMFIAVVLGVFSFGSSQLYAGQFDVDAKLKQCQAAFAKSRDKNITRGQAKKARLAHVKLTLEILRHLNNENAAAAKKNKTLSAEQTTKNIRVMGHLLEMIAGSHMPDDADWSYVY
;
A
#
# COMPACT_ATOMS: atom_id res chain seq x y z
N MET A 1 5.67 -16.76 61.89
CA MET A 1 5.68 -15.60 60.98
C MET A 1 6.75 -15.81 59.92
N SER A 2 6.51 -15.35 58.68
CA SER A 2 7.29 -15.57 57.43
C SER A 2 6.88 -16.85 56.67
N LYS A 3 5.95 -16.81 55.71
CA LYS A 3 6.02 -16.27 54.32
C LYS A 3 6.86 -17.15 53.38
N SER A 4 6.22 -18.02 52.60
CA SER A 4 6.57 -18.27 51.19
C SER A 4 5.54 -19.22 50.55
N ILE A 5 4.43 -18.67 50.06
CA ILE A 5 3.59 -19.34 49.04
C ILE A 5 4.00 -18.68 47.74
N VAL A 6 4.98 -19.30 47.06
CA VAL A 6 5.42 -18.92 45.72
C VAL A 6 4.26 -19.19 44.78
N LYS A 7 3.63 -18.10 44.34
CA LYS A 7 2.50 -18.09 43.41
C LYS A 7 2.94 -18.65 42.06
N THR A 8 2.41 -19.82 41.74
CA THR A 8 2.37 -20.40 40.39
C THR A 8 1.48 -19.52 39.51
N MET A 9 2.07 -18.60 38.77
CA MET A 9 1.44 -17.92 37.64
C MET A 9 2.55 -17.44 36.72
N PHE A 10 2.30 -17.49 35.42
CA PHE A 10 3.23 -17.26 34.29
C PHE A 10 4.03 -18.48 33.86
N ILE A 11 3.52 -19.20 32.85
CA ILE A 11 4.15 -19.38 31.54
C ILE A 11 3.07 -19.99 30.63
N ALA A 12 2.35 -19.13 29.92
CA ALA A 12 1.55 -19.47 28.74
C ALA A 12 1.70 -18.32 27.74
N VAL A 13 2.95 -18.01 27.40
CA VAL A 13 3.32 -17.06 26.35
C VAL A 13 4.47 -17.72 25.61
N VAL A 14 4.17 -18.25 24.43
CA VAL A 14 4.97 -18.35 23.18
C VAL A 14 4.44 -19.56 22.39
N LEU A 15 3.17 -19.51 22.00
CA LEU A 15 2.62 -20.28 20.87
C LEU A 15 1.51 -19.41 20.26
N GLY A 16 1.92 -18.38 19.52
CA GLY A 16 0.98 -17.43 18.92
C GLY A 16 1.58 -16.49 17.88
N VAL A 17 2.85 -16.66 17.52
CA VAL A 17 3.48 -15.89 16.44
C VAL A 17 3.34 -16.69 15.15
N PHE A 18 2.14 -16.65 14.56
CA PHE A 18 1.88 -16.74 13.11
C PHE A 18 0.36 -16.68 12.79
N SER A 19 -0.45 -16.07 13.66
CA SER A 19 -1.74 -15.55 13.23
C SER A 19 -1.51 -14.25 12.45
N PHE A 20 -1.12 -14.37 11.18
CA PHE A 20 -1.21 -13.30 10.17
C PHE A 20 -2.68 -13.08 9.76
N GLY A 21 -3.53 -12.88 10.77
CA GLY A 21 -4.98 -12.84 10.66
C GLY A 21 -5.57 -11.77 11.57
N SER A 22 -4.93 -10.61 11.70
CA SER A 22 -5.57 -9.45 12.32
C SER A 22 -6.50 -8.77 11.30
N SER A 23 -7.64 -9.38 11.05
CA SER A 23 -8.83 -8.71 10.57
C SER A 23 -9.38 -7.85 11.71
N GLN A 24 -8.86 -6.64 11.88
CA GLN A 24 -9.52 -5.61 12.69
C GLN A 24 -9.39 -4.23 12.05
N LEU A 25 -10.57 -3.74 11.64
CA LEU A 25 -11.06 -2.37 11.83
C LEU A 25 -10.34 -1.25 11.05
N TYR A 26 -10.86 -0.96 9.86
CA TYR A 26 -11.15 0.42 9.45
C TYR A 26 -12.47 0.43 8.68
N ALA A 27 -13.56 0.74 9.37
CA ALA A 27 -14.84 1.10 8.77
C ALA A 27 -14.84 2.57 8.33
N GLY A 28 -13.84 2.94 7.53
CA GLY A 28 -13.94 4.03 6.57
C GLY A 28 -13.86 3.34 5.23
N GLN A 29 -14.91 3.42 4.41
CA GLN A 29 -14.92 2.82 3.08
C GLN A 29 -13.66 3.28 2.34
N PHE A 30 -12.78 2.33 2.00
CA PHE A 30 -11.52 2.65 1.33
C PHE A 30 -11.87 3.16 -0.07
N ASP A 31 -11.77 4.47 -0.25
CA ASP A 31 -12.03 5.10 -1.53
C ASP A 31 -10.78 5.00 -2.41
N VAL A 32 -10.74 3.93 -3.21
CA VAL A 32 -9.66 3.66 -4.16
C VAL A 32 -9.43 4.84 -5.09
N ASP A 33 -10.49 5.53 -5.53
CA ASP A 33 -10.40 6.59 -6.52
C ASP A 33 -9.81 7.87 -5.90
N ALA A 34 -10.21 8.21 -4.67
CA ALA A 34 -9.58 9.28 -3.89
C ALA A 34 -8.10 8.99 -3.60
N LYS A 35 -7.77 7.74 -3.22
CA LYS A 35 -6.38 7.32 -2.94
C LYS A 35 -5.54 7.35 -4.21
N LEU A 36 -6.09 6.94 -5.35
CA LEU A 36 -5.41 7.03 -6.65
C LEU A 36 -5.13 8.49 -7.04
N LYS A 37 -6.08 9.41 -6.85
CA LYS A 37 -5.86 10.84 -7.08
C LYS A 37 -4.76 11.41 -6.18
N GLN A 38 -4.73 11.05 -4.91
CA GLN A 38 -3.65 11.43 -3.99
C GLN A 38 -2.29 10.87 -4.46
N CYS A 39 -2.28 9.63 -4.95
CA CYS A 39 -1.10 8.97 -5.47
C CYS A 39 -0.55 9.68 -6.71
N GLN A 40 -1.43 10.08 -7.64
CA GLN A 40 -1.09 10.87 -8.82
C GLN A 40 -0.55 12.25 -8.46
N ALA A 41 -1.18 12.95 -7.50
CA ALA A 41 -0.71 14.25 -7.04
C ALA A 41 0.68 14.17 -6.38
N ALA A 42 0.93 13.12 -5.58
CA ALA A 42 2.23 12.88 -4.98
C ALA A 42 3.30 12.56 -6.04
N PHE A 43 2.95 11.77 -7.06
CA PHE A 43 3.82 11.48 -8.20
C PHE A 43 4.17 12.76 -8.97
N ALA A 44 3.17 13.55 -9.37
CA ALA A 44 3.37 14.82 -10.08
C ALA A 44 4.25 15.78 -9.27
N LYS A 45 3.97 15.92 -7.97
CA LYS A 45 4.77 16.76 -7.07
C LYS A 45 6.21 16.27 -6.96
N SER A 46 6.45 14.96 -6.97
CA SER A 46 7.83 14.43 -6.91
C SER A 46 8.69 14.79 -8.13
N ARG A 47 8.05 15.19 -9.23
CA ARG A 47 8.67 15.57 -10.51
C ARG A 47 8.60 17.07 -10.79
N ASP A 48 8.08 17.85 -9.84
CA ASP A 48 8.01 19.30 -9.97
C ASP A 48 9.42 19.91 -9.92
N LYS A 49 9.78 20.68 -10.96
CA LYS A 49 11.09 21.32 -11.06
C LYS A 49 11.22 22.54 -10.14
N ASN A 50 10.11 23.01 -9.56
CA ASN A 50 10.06 24.22 -8.73
C ASN A 50 10.20 23.94 -7.22
N ILE A 51 10.29 22.68 -6.81
CA ILE A 51 10.42 22.30 -5.39
C ILE A 51 11.85 21.88 -5.05
N THR A 52 12.18 21.93 -3.77
CA THR A 52 13.48 21.47 -3.27
C THR A 52 13.62 19.95 -3.40
N ARG A 53 14.87 19.46 -3.49
CA ARG A 53 15.18 18.01 -3.48
C ARG A 53 14.56 17.27 -2.29
N GLY A 54 14.53 17.90 -1.11
CA GLY A 54 13.91 17.32 0.09
C GLY A 54 12.39 17.16 -0.05
N GLN A 55 11.71 18.16 -0.64
CA GLN A 55 10.27 18.09 -0.91
C GLN A 55 9.95 17.05 -1.99
N ALA A 56 10.77 16.96 -3.04
CA ALA A 56 10.64 15.94 -4.09
C ALA A 56 10.80 14.53 -3.51
N LYS A 57 11.81 14.30 -2.65
CA LYS A 57 12.01 13.02 -1.95
C LYS A 57 10.81 12.66 -1.06
N LYS A 58 10.26 13.63 -0.31
CA LYS A 58 9.06 13.43 0.52
C LYS A 58 7.84 13.07 -0.32
N ALA A 59 7.64 13.73 -1.46
CA ALA A 59 6.56 13.44 -2.40
C ALA A 59 6.71 12.04 -3.05
N ARG A 60 7.93 11.67 -3.45
CA ARG A 60 8.24 10.32 -3.96
C ARG A 60 7.93 9.23 -2.93
N LEU A 61 8.31 9.44 -1.66
CA LEU A 61 7.99 8.51 -0.59
C LEU A 61 6.46 8.41 -0.36
N ALA A 62 5.75 9.54 -0.42
CA ALA A 62 4.29 9.54 -0.32
C ALA A 62 3.63 8.76 -1.47
N HIS A 63 4.11 8.94 -2.70
CA HIS A 63 3.65 8.19 -3.88
C HIS A 63 3.84 6.68 -3.70
N VAL A 64 5.02 6.22 -3.27
CA VAL A 64 5.29 4.79 -3.02
C VAL A 64 4.40 4.24 -1.91
N LYS A 65 4.21 4.98 -0.82
CA LYS A 65 3.33 4.57 0.29
C LYS A 65 1.89 4.39 -0.17
N LEU A 66 1.35 5.37 -0.91
CA LEU A 66 -0.01 5.31 -1.46
C LEU A 66 -0.17 4.16 -2.45
N THR A 67 0.84 3.91 -3.29
CA THR A 67 0.86 2.77 -4.21
C THR A 67 0.75 1.44 -3.47
N LEU A 68 1.56 1.24 -2.41
CA LEU A 68 1.50 0.04 -1.57
C LEU A 68 0.16 -0.08 -0.84
N GLU A 69 -0.40 1.02 -0.35
CA GLU A 69 -1.69 1.06 0.32
C GLU A 69 -2.82 0.59 -0.61
N ILE A 70 -2.85 1.12 -1.84
CA ILE A 70 -3.84 0.72 -2.86
C ILE A 70 -3.66 -0.75 -3.23
N LEU A 71 -2.44 -1.21 -3.55
CA LEU A 71 -2.19 -2.61 -3.92
C LEU A 71 -2.57 -3.59 -2.80
N ARG A 72 -2.29 -3.24 -1.54
CA ARG A 72 -2.70 -4.05 -0.39
C ARG A 72 -4.22 -4.12 -0.27
N HIS A 73 -4.91 -3.01 -0.48
CA HIS A 73 -6.37 -2.99 -0.47
C HIS A 73 -6.95 -3.91 -1.55
N LEU A 74 -6.50 -3.76 -2.82
CA LEU A 74 -6.95 -4.60 -3.93
C LEU A 74 -6.68 -6.10 -3.66
N ASN A 75 -5.51 -6.43 -3.12
CA ASN A 75 -5.17 -7.80 -2.74
C ASN A 75 -6.07 -8.33 -1.61
N ASN A 76 -6.39 -7.50 -0.63
CA ASN A 76 -7.29 -7.89 0.47
C ASN A 76 -8.71 -8.14 -0.02
N GLU A 77 -9.22 -7.34 -0.96
CA GLU A 77 -10.52 -7.58 -1.59
C GLU A 77 -10.54 -8.89 -2.38
N ASN A 78 -9.48 -9.16 -3.16
CA ASN A 78 -9.31 -10.43 -3.87
C ASN A 78 -9.29 -11.62 -2.90
N ALA A 79 -8.52 -11.53 -1.82
CA ALA A 79 -8.42 -12.58 -0.81
C ALA A 79 -9.74 -12.78 -0.06
N ALA A 80 -10.48 -11.70 0.22
CA ALA A 80 -11.78 -11.77 0.87
C ALA A 80 -12.84 -12.43 -0.02
N ALA A 81 -12.81 -12.19 -1.33
CA ALA A 81 -13.65 -12.89 -2.30
C ALA A 81 -13.30 -14.39 -2.34
N ALA A 82 -12.00 -14.71 -2.46
CA ALA A 82 -11.51 -16.09 -2.52
C ALA A 82 -11.91 -16.90 -1.27
N LYS A 83 -11.80 -16.32 -0.07
CA LYS A 83 -12.24 -16.95 1.20
C LYS A 83 -13.73 -17.30 1.21
N LYS A 84 -14.55 -16.63 0.40
CA LYS A 84 -15.99 -16.89 0.25
C LYS A 84 -16.29 -17.84 -0.91
N ASN A 85 -15.28 -18.47 -1.52
CA ASN A 85 -15.39 -19.23 -2.77
C ASN A 85 -16.06 -18.41 -3.90
N LYS A 86 -15.77 -17.10 -3.94
CA LYS A 86 -16.26 -16.19 -4.96
C LYS A 86 -15.08 -15.55 -5.68
N THR A 87 -15.27 -15.22 -6.95
CA THR A 87 -14.38 -14.31 -7.67
C THR A 87 -14.89 -12.88 -7.51
N LEU A 88 -14.05 -11.90 -7.83
CA LEU A 88 -14.56 -10.56 -8.09
C LEU A 88 -15.56 -10.57 -9.24
N SER A 89 -16.48 -9.60 -9.25
CA SER A 89 -17.31 -9.36 -10.42
C SER A 89 -16.46 -8.87 -11.60
N ALA A 90 -16.99 -8.95 -12.83
CA ALA A 90 -16.31 -8.42 -14.01
C ALA A 90 -16.03 -6.90 -13.90
N GLU A 91 -16.95 -6.16 -13.28
CA GLU A 91 -16.81 -4.73 -13.03
C GLU A 91 -15.68 -4.43 -12.02
N GLN A 92 -15.65 -5.15 -10.89
CA GLN A 92 -14.59 -5.02 -9.89
C GLN A 92 -13.22 -5.40 -10.46
N THR A 93 -13.18 -6.48 -11.25
CA THR A 93 -11.95 -6.93 -11.93
C THR A 93 -11.44 -5.85 -12.89
N THR A 94 -12.33 -5.29 -13.71
CA THR A 94 -11.99 -4.22 -14.65
C THR A 94 -11.46 -2.98 -13.93
N LYS A 95 -12.12 -2.58 -12.83
CA LYS A 95 -11.66 -1.46 -12.00
C LYS A 95 -10.27 -1.74 -11.44
N ASN A 96 -10.04 -2.92 -10.87
CA ASN A 96 -8.75 -3.29 -10.27
C ASN A 96 -7.63 -3.30 -11.31
N ILE A 97 -7.87 -3.85 -12.51
CA ILE A 97 -6.89 -3.84 -13.61
C ILE A 97 -6.54 -2.41 -14.02
N ARG A 98 -7.52 -1.52 -14.18
CA ARG A 98 -7.26 -0.10 -14.53
C ARG A 98 -6.43 0.61 -13.46
N VAL A 99 -6.79 0.42 -12.19
CA VAL A 99 -6.04 1.01 -11.06
C VAL A 99 -4.60 0.49 -11.05
N MET A 100 -4.41 -0.83 -11.17
CA MET A 100 -3.07 -1.43 -11.25
C MET A 100 -2.27 -0.91 -12.44
N GLY A 101 -2.89 -0.77 -13.62
CA GLY A 101 -2.26 -0.19 -14.81
C GLY A 101 -1.73 1.21 -14.58
N HIS A 102 -2.55 2.10 -14.00
CA HIS A 102 -2.11 3.45 -13.66
C HIS A 102 -0.99 3.50 -12.61
N LEU A 103 -1.03 2.61 -11.61
CA LEU A 103 0.07 2.52 -10.64
C LEU A 103 1.37 2.07 -11.31
N LEU A 104 1.30 1.09 -12.21
CA LEU A 104 2.45 0.61 -12.97
C LEU A 104 3.04 1.69 -13.88
N GLU A 105 2.19 2.47 -14.58
CA GLU A 105 2.65 3.61 -15.40
C GLU A 105 3.44 4.63 -14.56
N MET A 106 2.95 4.99 -13.36
CA MET A 106 3.65 5.93 -12.49
C MET A 106 4.95 5.36 -11.91
N ILE A 107 4.98 4.06 -11.57
CA ILE A 107 6.21 3.38 -11.12
C ILE A 107 7.24 3.34 -12.24
N ALA A 108 6.84 2.98 -13.45
CA ALA A 108 7.72 2.95 -14.62
C ALA A 108 8.28 4.36 -14.91
N GLY A 109 7.44 5.39 -14.84
CA GLY A 109 7.87 6.78 -14.93
C GLY A 109 8.81 7.23 -13.81
N SER A 110 8.87 6.51 -12.68
CA SER A 110 9.77 6.76 -11.55
C SER A 110 11.09 5.99 -11.61
N HIS A 111 11.21 4.99 -12.49
CA HIS A 111 12.41 4.17 -12.70
C HIS A 111 13.28 4.65 -13.87
N MET A 112 12.85 5.67 -14.60
CA MET A 112 13.72 6.30 -15.59
C MET A 112 14.83 7.08 -14.88
N PRO A 113 16.12 6.88 -15.25
CA PRO A 113 17.24 7.64 -14.70
C PRO A 113 17.01 9.15 -14.87
N ASP A 114 17.50 9.96 -13.91
CA ASP A 114 17.48 11.44 -14.03
C ASP A 114 18.32 11.92 -15.24
N ASP A 115 19.18 11.03 -15.73
CA ASP A 115 20.16 11.11 -16.82
C ASP A 115 19.67 10.44 -18.13
N ALA A 116 18.38 10.10 -18.24
CA ALA A 116 17.80 9.72 -19.53
C ALA A 116 17.80 10.94 -20.47
N ASP A 117 18.85 11.05 -21.27
CA ASP A 117 19.08 12.01 -22.33
C ASP A 117 18.01 11.83 -23.41
N TRP A 118 16.86 12.49 -23.24
CA TRP A 118 15.88 12.64 -24.31
C TRP A 118 16.34 13.75 -25.24
N SER A 119 17.46 13.53 -25.93
CA SER A 119 17.69 14.16 -27.21
C SER A 119 16.61 13.62 -28.16
N TYR A 120 15.45 14.27 -28.21
CA TYR A 120 14.61 14.23 -29.39
C TYR A 120 15.36 14.99 -30.48
N VAL A 121 16.33 14.32 -31.10
CA VAL A 121 16.93 14.69 -32.38
C VAL A 121 16.62 13.54 -33.33
N TYR A 122 15.53 13.70 -34.05
CA TYR A 122 15.41 13.33 -35.46
C TYR A 122 14.73 14.49 -36.16
#